data_AF-J9V9R1-F1
#
_entry.id   AF-J9V9R1-F1
#
_cell.length_a   1.000
_cell.length_b   1.000
_cell.length_c   1.000
_cell.angle_alpha   90.00
_cell.angle_beta   90.00
_cell.angle_gamma   90.00
#
_symmetry.space_group_name_H-M   'P 1'
#
loop_
_entity.id
_entity.type
_entity.pdbx_description
1 polymer ?
#
loop_
_entity_poly.entity_id
_entity_poly.type
_entity_poly.pdbx_seq_one_letter_code
_entity_poly.pdbx_strand_id
1 'polypeptide(L)'
;LLARSLFFANGAQWRHHRTGLSPAFTGSKIRSMFGLLSKSAGDAMNRLVVFSRGKPFTMELRDLYSKLGNDAMTSISFGVEVDSLTDPENEFFLKGKRLAKVDGLPGLKLLMTTILPGLYKFLRLGVLYKDVNEFYLEAVSTNIRYREKNSIKRPDFIHLLLQARKNKLNTEQMEDDEFQSAGFSTAETHTVESQRDATNETLQWQDIDITAAAASFFFGGIETTTTLLCFASYELAVNPTIQARLRTEIDNARAELVDGKTPTYEILQKMKYLDMVVSETLRRWTPFGLTNRRCT
;
A
#
# COMPACT_ATOMS: atom_id res chain seq x y z
N LEU A 1 -11.55 12.91 -4.41
CA LEU A 1 -11.12 11.49 -4.47
C LEU A 1 -11.36 10.74 -3.15
N LEU A 2 -10.71 11.10 -2.03
CA LEU A 2 -10.74 10.29 -0.80
C LEU A 2 -12.15 9.98 -0.24
N ALA A 3 -13.15 10.85 -0.42
CA ALA A 3 -14.51 10.59 0.05
C ALA A 3 -15.16 9.33 -0.55
N ARG A 4 -14.75 8.91 -1.77
CA ARG A 4 -15.21 7.67 -2.42
C ARG A 4 -14.34 6.46 -2.08
N SER A 5 -13.24 6.67 -1.37
CA SER A 5 -12.31 5.60 -1.03
C SER A 5 -12.80 4.72 0.13
N LEU A 6 -12.21 3.52 0.24
CA LEU A 6 -12.57 2.54 1.27
C LEU A 6 -12.42 3.05 2.71
N PHE A 7 -11.49 3.97 2.97
CA PHE A 7 -11.26 4.54 4.31
C PHE A 7 -12.38 5.48 4.78
N PHE A 8 -13.09 6.13 3.85
CA PHE A 8 -14.07 7.17 4.17
C PHE A 8 -15.50 6.84 3.71
N ALA A 9 -15.67 5.82 2.86
CA ALA A 9 -16.97 5.31 2.46
C ALA A 9 -17.72 4.69 3.63
N ASN A 10 -19.06 4.72 3.60
CA ASN A 10 -19.92 4.12 4.61
C ASN A 10 -21.08 3.35 3.95
N GLY A 11 -21.77 2.49 4.71
CA GLY A 11 -22.99 1.80 4.27
C GLY A 11 -22.80 0.92 3.03
N ALA A 12 -23.78 0.94 2.11
CA ALA A 12 -23.79 0.12 0.90
C ALA A 12 -22.57 0.39 -0.01
N GLN A 13 -22.13 1.65 -0.12
CA GLN A 13 -20.94 1.99 -0.92
C GLN A 13 -19.67 1.37 -0.35
N TRP A 14 -19.49 1.43 0.98
CA TRP A 14 -18.37 0.76 1.64
C TRP A 14 -18.42 -0.75 1.43
N ARG A 15 -19.61 -1.37 1.60
CA ARG A 15 -19.78 -2.81 1.40
C ARG A 15 -19.42 -3.21 -0.03
N HIS A 16 -19.94 -2.49 -1.03
CA HIS A 16 -19.64 -2.73 -2.44
C HIS A 16 -18.14 -2.60 -2.75
N HIS A 17 -17.49 -1.53 -2.30
CA HIS A 17 -16.05 -1.36 -2.49
C HIS A 17 -15.23 -2.42 -1.75
N ARG A 18 -15.60 -2.76 -0.50
CA ARG A 18 -14.90 -3.77 0.29
C ARG A 18 -14.97 -5.14 -0.35
N THR A 19 -16.16 -5.57 -0.77
CA THR A 19 -16.37 -6.87 -1.43
C THR A 19 -15.66 -6.93 -2.79
N GLY A 20 -15.68 -5.84 -3.56
CA GLY A 20 -15.00 -5.80 -4.86
C GLY A 20 -13.47 -5.77 -4.77
N LEU A 21 -12.91 -5.27 -3.66
CA LEU A 21 -11.45 -5.11 -3.48
C LEU A 21 -10.80 -6.15 -2.59
N SER A 22 -11.54 -6.82 -1.70
CA SER A 22 -10.96 -7.83 -0.80
C SER A 22 -10.15 -8.92 -1.51
N PRO A 23 -10.54 -9.42 -2.71
CA PRO A 23 -9.75 -10.46 -3.37
C PRO A 23 -8.40 -9.95 -3.90
N ALA A 24 -8.22 -8.63 -4.06
CA ALA A 24 -6.94 -8.05 -4.48
C ALA A 24 -5.84 -8.20 -3.40
N PHE A 25 -6.21 -8.56 -2.17
CA PHE A 25 -5.32 -8.72 -1.02
C PHE A 25 -5.14 -10.19 -0.60
N THR A 26 -5.53 -11.16 -1.44
CA THR A 26 -5.27 -12.58 -1.16
C THR A 26 -3.77 -12.88 -1.26
N GLY A 27 -3.32 -13.95 -0.60
CA GLY A 27 -1.93 -14.40 -0.66
C GLY A 27 -1.41 -14.57 -2.10
N SER A 28 -2.22 -15.15 -3.01
CA SER A 28 -1.88 -15.27 -4.44
C SER A 28 -1.67 -13.90 -5.11
N LYS A 29 -2.60 -12.95 -4.92
CA LYS A 29 -2.47 -11.63 -5.55
C LYS A 29 -1.30 -10.84 -4.96
N ILE A 30 -1.07 -10.90 -3.64
CA ILE A 30 0.12 -10.30 -3.01
C ILE A 30 1.41 -10.93 -3.57
N ARG A 31 1.46 -12.26 -3.69
CA ARG A 31 2.59 -12.99 -4.31
C ARG A 31 2.86 -12.52 -5.74
N SER A 32 1.81 -12.28 -6.53
CA SER A 32 1.95 -11.78 -7.91
C SER A 32 2.56 -10.36 -7.97
N MET A 33 2.27 -9.52 -6.97
CA MET A 33 2.82 -8.16 -6.85
C MET A 33 4.20 -8.12 -6.20
N PHE A 34 4.60 -9.19 -5.51
CA PHE A 34 5.85 -9.25 -4.74
C PHE A 34 7.09 -8.95 -5.60
N GLY A 35 7.08 -9.32 -6.88
CA GLY A 35 8.16 -8.98 -7.83
C GLY A 35 8.38 -7.47 -7.97
N LEU A 36 7.31 -6.67 -7.96
CA LEU A 36 7.40 -5.20 -8.02
C LEU A 36 8.02 -4.62 -6.74
N LEU A 37 7.64 -5.17 -5.58
CA LEU A 37 8.20 -4.77 -4.28
C LEU A 37 9.68 -5.12 -4.18
N SER A 38 10.03 -6.37 -4.53
CA SER A 38 11.41 -6.87 -4.50
C SER A 38 12.32 -6.08 -5.43
N LYS A 39 11.84 -5.78 -6.66
CA LYS A 39 12.54 -4.90 -7.59
C LYS A 39 12.76 -3.50 -7.01
N SER A 40 11.71 -2.87 -6.49
CA SER A 40 11.79 -1.50 -5.93
C SER A 40 12.79 -1.43 -4.76
N ALA A 41 12.77 -2.42 -3.87
CA ALA A 41 13.72 -2.52 -2.77
C ALA A 41 15.15 -2.79 -3.26
N GLY A 42 15.33 -3.67 -4.25
CA GLY A 42 16.64 -3.96 -4.85
C GLY A 42 17.27 -2.75 -5.53
N ASP A 43 16.49 -2.02 -6.35
CA ASP A 43 16.93 -0.80 -7.02
C ASP A 43 17.34 0.27 -5.99
N ALA A 44 16.56 0.41 -4.92
CA ALA A 44 16.91 1.29 -3.80
C ALA A 44 18.23 0.91 -3.11
N MET A 45 18.43 -0.37 -2.81
CA MET A 45 19.68 -0.85 -2.21
C MET A 45 20.88 -0.59 -3.12
N ASN A 46 20.73 -0.80 -4.44
CA ASN A 46 21.78 -0.50 -5.41
C ASN A 46 22.15 0.99 -5.40
N ARG A 47 21.16 1.89 -5.35
CA ARG A 47 21.39 3.35 -5.24
C ARG A 47 22.11 3.72 -3.94
N LEU A 48 21.73 3.11 -2.81
CA LEU A 48 22.41 3.35 -1.52
C LEU A 48 23.89 2.90 -1.54
N VAL A 49 24.20 1.77 -2.19
CA VAL A 49 25.59 1.34 -2.38
C VAL A 49 26.38 2.39 -3.16
N VAL A 50 25.82 2.93 -4.25
CA VAL A 50 26.45 4.00 -5.03
C VAL A 50 26.64 5.27 -4.20
N PHE A 51 25.62 5.68 -3.44
CA PHE A 51 25.70 6.86 -2.57
C PHE A 51 26.75 6.74 -1.47
N SER A 52 26.97 5.52 -0.94
CA SER A 52 28.02 5.29 0.06
C SER A 52 29.41 5.64 -0.45
N ARG A 53 29.65 5.51 -1.77
CA ARG A 53 31.00 5.60 -2.38
C ARG A 53 32.03 4.72 -1.65
N GLY A 54 31.59 3.59 -1.08
CA GLY A 54 32.41 2.68 -0.29
C GLY A 54 32.83 3.22 1.08
N LYS A 55 32.19 4.29 1.58
CA LYS A 55 32.48 4.91 2.87
C LYS A 55 31.25 4.91 3.78
N PRO A 56 31.44 4.90 5.11
CA PRO A 56 30.35 5.16 6.05
C PRO A 56 29.73 6.52 5.76
N PHE A 57 28.40 6.58 5.82
CA PHE A 57 27.63 7.81 5.66
C PHE A 57 26.42 7.79 6.60
N THR A 58 25.82 8.95 6.81
CA THR A 58 24.65 9.11 7.66
C THR A 58 23.47 9.60 6.83
N MET A 59 22.29 9.06 7.07
CA MET A 59 21.03 9.48 6.48
C MET A 59 19.94 9.50 7.53
N GLU A 60 18.94 10.34 7.31
CA GLU A 60 17.72 10.34 8.09
C GLU A 60 16.81 9.21 7.59
N LEU A 61 16.43 8.29 8.49
CA LEU A 61 15.73 7.05 8.12
C LEU A 61 14.31 7.30 7.63
N ARG A 62 13.62 8.31 8.18
CA ARG A 62 12.24 8.64 7.77
C ARG A 62 12.21 9.19 6.35
N ASP A 63 13.15 10.06 5.98
CA ASP A 63 13.30 10.56 4.62
C ASP A 63 13.63 9.41 3.66
N LEU A 64 14.58 8.55 4.01
CA LEU A 64 14.91 7.34 3.25
C LEU A 64 13.68 6.46 3.03
N TYR A 65 13.06 5.97 4.10
CA TYR A 65 11.92 5.04 4.01
C TYR A 65 10.70 5.67 3.35
N SER A 66 10.49 6.99 3.49
CA SER A 66 9.41 7.69 2.77
C SER A 66 9.62 7.68 1.25
N LYS A 67 10.86 7.87 0.79
CA LYS A 67 11.24 7.80 -0.63
C LYS A 67 11.10 6.38 -1.16
N LEU A 68 11.59 5.38 -0.42
CA LEU A 68 11.49 3.97 -0.82
C LEU A 68 10.04 3.48 -0.85
N GLY A 69 9.27 3.84 0.18
CA GLY A 69 7.84 3.55 0.26
C GLY A 69 7.08 4.20 -0.89
N ASN A 70 7.44 5.44 -1.26
CA ASN A 70 6.86 6.09 -2.43
C ASN A 70 7.14 5.35 -3.73
N ASP A 71 8.39 4.96 -4.00
CA ASP A 71 8.76 4.23 -5.22
C ASP A 71 7.97 2.91 -5.32
N ALA A 72 7.98 2.11 -4.24
CA ALA A 72 7.26 0.84 -4.19
C ALA A 72 5.73 1.02 -4.34
N MET A 73 5.14 1.97 -3.61
CA MET A 73 3.69 2.18 -3.65
C MET A 73 3.23 2.85 -4.94
N THR A 74 4.05 3.67 -5.60
CA THR A 74 3.75 4.22 -6.92
C THR A 74 3.72 3.12 -7.98
N SER A 75 4.70 2.22 -7.91
CA SER A 75 4.79 1.03 -8.78
C SER A 75 3.60 0.09 -8.59
N ILE A 76 3.23 -0.21 -7.36
CA ILE A 76 2.15 -1.15 -7.02
C ILE A 76 0.76 -0.52 -7.19
N SER A 77 0.56 0.75 -6.81
CA SER A 77 -0.78 1.37 -6.81
C SER A 77 -1.17 1.95 -8.15
N PHE A 78 -0.21 2.52 -8.88
CA PHE A 78 -0.46 3.24 -10.13
C PHE A 78 0.21 2.59 -11.34
N GLY A 79 1.10 1.62 -11.15
CA GLY A 79 1.85 1.01 -12.26
C GLY A 79 2.85 1.97 -12.90
N VAL A 80 3.37 2.92 -12.12
CA VAL A 80 4.35 3.92 -12.57
C VAL A 80 5.64 3.72 -11.78
N GLU A 81 6.78 3.69 -12.48
CA GLU A 81 8.09 3.61 -11.84
C GLU A 81 8.62 5.01 -11.61
N VAL A 82 9.14 5.28 -10.40
CA VAL A 82 9.76 6.55 -10.02
C VAL A 82 11.06 6.28 -9.27
N ASP A 83 11.95 7.27 -9.22
CA ASP A 83 13.18 7.22 -8.43
C ASP A 83 13.22 8.41 -7.47
N SER A 84 12.59 8.26 -6.30
CA SER A 84 12.52 9.34 -5.31
C SER A 84 13.82 9.53 -4.52
N LEU A 85 14.77 8.61 -4.65
CA LEU A 85 16.11 8.73 -4.05
C LEU A 85 16.99 9.68 -4.84
N THR A 86 17.03 9.53 -6.16
CA THR A 86 17.86 10.36 -7.05
C THR A 86 17.13 11.62 -7.50
N ASP A 87 15.80 11.54 -7.68
CA ASP A 87 14.94 12.66 -8.03
C ASP A 87 13.91 12.94 -6.91
N PRO A 88 14.32 13.68 -5.85
CA PRO A 88 13.46 13.97 -4.71
C PRO A 88 12.33 14.96 -5.03
N GLU A 89 12.34 15.59 -6.20
CA GLU A 89 11.34 16.58 -6.64
C GLU A 89 10.31 15.97 -7.60
N ASN A 90 10.30 14.64 -7.77
CA ASN A 90 9.31 14.00 -8.63
C ASN A 90 7.87 14.26 -8.15
N GLU A 91 6.96 14.50 -9.10
CA GLU A 91 5.61 14.95 -8.78
C GLU A 91 4.81 13.95 -7.94
N PHE A 92 5.01 12.64 -8.16
CA PHE A 92 4.33 11.60 -7.37
C PHE A 92 4.69 11.69 -5.89
N PHE A 93 5.97 11.88 -5.59
CA PHE A 93 6.46 12.02 -4.23
C PHE A 93 6.01 13.33 -3.58
N LEU A 94 6.13 14.46 -4.28
CA LEU A 94 5.73 15.77 -3.74
C LEU A 94 4.22 15.84 -3.48
N LYS A 95 3.39 15.38 -4.44
CA LYS A 95 1.93 15.33 -4.29
C LYS A 95 1.51 14.27 -3.28
N GLY A 96 2.23 13.15 -3.18
CA GLY A 96 2.04 12.12 -2.16
C GLY A 96 2.31 12.62 -0.75
N LYS A 97 3.43 13.33 -0.54
CA LYS A 97 3.73 14.04 0.71
C LYS A 97 2.63 15.05 1.05
N ARG A 98 2.13 15.81 0.07
CA ARG A 98 1.03 16.76 0.28
C ARG A 98 -0.30 16.08 0.63
N LEU A 99 -0.56 14.89 0.07
CA LEU A 99 -1.70 14.05 0.41
C LEU A 99 -1.58 13.49 1.83
N ALA A 100 -0.36 13.13 2.24
CA ALA A 100 -0.08 12.54 3.54
C ALA A 100 0.07 13.53 4.68
N LYS A 101 0.38 14.78 4.35
CA LYS A 101 0.53 15.87 5.31
C LYS A 101 -0.85 16.36 5.78
N VAL A 102 -1.32 15.77 6.86
CA VAL A 102 -2.58 16.10 7.55
C VAL A 102 -2.31 17.06 8.71
N ASP A 103 -1.55 18.13 8.46
CA ASP A 103 -1.32 19.20 9.44
C ASP A 103 -2.06 20.49 9.05
N GLY A 104 -2.10 21.47 9.96
CA GLY A 104 -2.72 22.78 9.71
C GLY A 104 -4.20 22.72 9.31
N LEU A 105 -4.56 23.46 8.25
CA LEU A 105 -5.95 23.59 7.79
C LEU A 105 -6.55 22.28 7.22
N PRO A 106 -5.84 21.45 6.42
CA PRO A 106 -6.31 20.11 6.05
C PRO A 106 -6.54 19.19 7.24
N GLY A 107 -5.62 19.19 8.22
CA GLY A 107 -5.78 18.43 9.46
C GLY A 107 -6.99 18.90 10.26
N LEU A 108 -7.19 20.21 10.37
CA LEU A 108 -8.39 20.79 10.99
C LEU A 108 -9.66 20.41 10.23
N LYS A 109 -9.66 20.42 8.89
CA LYS A 109 -10.80 19.96 8.09
C LYS A 109 -11.11 18.49 8.34
N LEU A 110 -10.09 17.63 8.42
CA LEU A 110 -10.27 16.21 8.74
C LEU A 110 -10.80 16.02 10.18
N LEU A 111 -10.30 16.79 11.14
CA LEU A 111 -10.81 16.81 12.50
C LEU A 111 -12.28 17.26 12.54
N MET A 112 -12.62 18.33 11.82
CA MET A 112 -13.99 18.84 11.70
C MET A 112 -14.93 17.81 11.05
N THR A 113 -14.46 17.03 10.06
CA THR A 113 -15.26 15.92 9.52
C THR A 113 -15.55 14.83 10.56
N THR A 114 -14.66 14.66 11.54
CA THR A 114 -14.80 13.65 12.59
C THR A 114 -15.67 14.15 13.76
N ILE A 115 -15.46 15.39 14.22
CA ILE A 115 -16.14 15.96 15.39
C ILE A 115 -17.52 16.54 15.02
N LEU A 116 -17.62 17.24 13.88
CA LEU A 116 -18.82 17.96 13.45
C LEU A 116 -19.25 17.60 12.01
N PRO A 117 -19.57 16.32 11.75
CA PRO A 117 -19.89 15.85 10.39
C PRO A 117 -21.11 16.56 9.77
N GLY A 118 -22.08 16.99 10.59
CA GLY A 118 -23.28 17.71 10.12
C GLY A 118 -22.98 19.10 9.56
N LEU A 119 -22.19 19.90 10.29
CA LEU A 119 -21.78 21.24 9.88
C LEU A 119 -20.86 21.20 8.66
N TYR A 120 -19.96 20.21 8.61
CA TYR A 120 -19.07 20.04 7.47
C TYR A 120 -19.83 19.72 6.17
N LYS A 121 -20.81 18.81 6.24
CA LYS A 121 -21.70 18.50 5.11
C LYS A 121 -22.51 19.72 4.66
N PHE A 122 -22.97 20.54 5.61
CA PHE A 122 -23.69 21.78 5.32
C PHE A 122 -22.81 22.80 4.58
N LEU A 123 -21.54 22.96 4.99
CA LEU A 123 -20.60 23.91 4.39
C LEU A 123 -19.95 23.44 3.07
N ARG A 124 -20.17 22.18 2.65
CA ARG A 124 -19.62 21.57 1.42
C ARG A 124 -18.10 21.78 1.22
N LEU A 125 -17.34 21.83 2.31
CA LEU A 125 -15.91 22.08 2.25
C LEU A 125 -15.19 20.88 1.61
N GLY A 126 -14.28 21.14 0.68
CA GLY A 126 -13.38 20.11 0.15
C GLY A 126 -12.24 19.80 1.12
N VAL A 127 -12.02 18.51 1.40
CA VAL A 127 -10.92 18.03 2.26
C VAL A 127 -9.56 18.08 1.55
N LEU A 128 -9.55 17.86 0.23
CA LEU A 128 -8.33 17.69 -0.57
C LEU A 128 -8.01 18.89 -1.46
N TYR A 129 -6.73 19.05 -1.75
CA TYR A 129 -6.23 19.99 -2.74
C TYR A 129 -6.65 19.59 -4.16
N LYS A 130 -7.19 20.55 -4.92
CA LYS A 130 -7.74 20.32 -6.27
C LYS A 130 -6.69 19.81 -7.25
N ASP A 131 -5.49 20.39 -7.21
CA ASP A 131 -4.32 20.01 -8.03
C ASP A 131 -3.84 18.57 -7.77
N VAL A 132 -3.94 18.10 -6.53
CA VAL A 132 -3.61 16.71 -6.17
C VAL A 132 -4.65 15.75 -6.73
N ASN A 133 -5.94 16.11 -6.66
CA ASN A 133 -7.00 15.27 -7.23
C ASN A 133 -6.89 15.15 -8.75
N GLU A 134 -6.67 16.27 -9.44
CA GLU A 134 -6.56 16.30 -10.90
C GLU A 134 -5.37 15.45 -11.37
N PHE A 135 -4.22 15.58 -10.72
CA PHE A 135 -3.03 14.79 -11.04
C PHE A 135 -3.27 13.27 -10.93
N TYR A 136 -3.79 12.79 -9.79
CA TYR A 136 -3.98 11.34 -9.62
C TYR A 136 -5.06 10.79 -10.54
N LEU A 137 -6.12 11.56 -10.80
CA LEU A 137 -7.17 11.18 -11.75
C LEU A 137 -6.59 11.07 -13.17
N GLU A 138 -5.81 12.05 -13.60
CA GLU A 138 -5.16 12.06 -14.90
C GLU A 138 -4.16 10.90 -15.04
N ALA A 139 -3.33 10.66 -14.01
CA ALA A 139 -2.37 9.57 -13.98
C ALA A 139 -3.08 8.21 -14.14
N VAL A 140 -4.14 7.97 -13.36
CA VAL A 140 -4.90 6.71 -13.41
C VAL A 140 -5.64 6.56 -14.74
N SER A 141 -6.41 7.55 -15.17
CA SER A 141 -7.16 7.47 -16.43
C SER A 141 -6.25 7.35 -17.66
N THR A 142 -5.07 7.96 -17.64
CA THR A 142 -4.07 7.78 -18.71
C THR A 142 -3.48 6.38 -18.69
N ASN A 143 -3.16 5.86 -17.49
CA ASN A 143 -2.66 4.50 -17.34
C ASN A 143 -3.68 3.45 -17.81
N ILE A 144 -4.96 3.59 -17.43
CA ILE A 144 -6.05 2.71 -17.87
C ILE A 144 -6.17 2.72 -19.40
N ARG A 145 -6.28 3.91 -20.01
CA ARG A 145 -6.39 4.06 -21.48
C ARG A 145 -5.19 3.43 -22.19
N TYR A 146 -3.99 3.65 -21.68
CA TYR A 146 -2.76 3.09 -22.25
C TYR A 146 -2.75 1.56 -22.18
N ARG A 147 -3.19 0.96 -21.07
CA ARG A 147 -3.27 -0.51 -20.94
C ARG A 147 -4.33 -1.13 -21.83
N GLU A 148 -5.49 -0.49 -21.93
CA GLU A 148 -6.59 -0.98 -22.79
C GLU A 148 -6.18 -0.94 -24.26
N LYS A 149 -5.49 0.12 -24.70
CA LYS A 149 -4.97 0.23 -26.07
C LYS A 149 -3.88 -0.79 -26.40
N ASN A 150 -2.96 -1.03 -25.47
CA ASN A 150 -1.77 -1.85 -25.71
C ASN A 150 -1.86 -3.28 -25.14
N SER A 151 -3.01 -3.67 -24.58
CA SER A 151 -3.23 -4.98 -23.94
C SER A 151 -2.18 -5.35 -22.89
N ILE A 152 -1.71 -4.37 -22.13
CA ILE A 152 -0.65 -4.56 -21.13
C ILE A 152 -1.23 -5.23 -19.88
N LYS A 153 -0.61 -6.35 -19.48
CA LYS A 153 -0.85 -7.00 -18.19
C LYS A 153 0.36 -6.75 -17.29
N ARG A 154 0.10 -6.13 -16.15
CA ARG A 154 1.08 -5.88 -15.09
C ARG A 154 0.41 -6.23 -13.77
N PRO A 155 0.98 -7.12 -12.94
CA PRO A 155 0.35 -7.54 -11.68
C PRO A 155 0.49 -6.41 -10.66
N ASP A 156 -0.42 -5.44 -10.70
CA ASP A 156 -0.49 -4.29 -9.81
C ASP A 156 -1.95 -3.94 -9.48
N PHE A 157 -2.18 -2.96 -8.60
CA PHE A 157 -3.54 -2.61 -8.18
C PHE A 157 -4.40 -2.05 -9.32
N ILE A 158 -3.83 -1.33 -10.29
CA ILE A 158 -4.63 -0.91 -11.46
C ILE A 158 -5.18 -2.14 -12.16
N HIS A 159 -4.36 -3.17 -12.41
CA HIS A 159 -4.84 -4.40 -13.04
C HIS A 159 -5.94 -5.09 -12.23
N LEU A 160 -5.75 -5.24 -10.91
CA LEU A 160 -6.76 -5.84 -10.03
C LEU A 160 -8.05 -5.02 -9.97
N LEU A 161 -7.95 -3.68 -9.96
CA LEU A 161 -9.09 -2.77 -10.02
C LEU A 161 -9.84 -2.86 -11.36
N LEU A 162 -9.11 -3.05 -12.47
CA LEU A 162 -9.74 -3.29 -13.78
C LEU A 162 -10.46 -4.64 -13.85
N GLN A 163 -9.93 -5.67 -13.17
CA GLN A 163 -10.61 -6.96 -13.02
C GLN A 163 -11.85 -6.85 -12.13
N ALA A 164 -11.77 -6.11 -11.02
CA ALA A 164 -12.90 -5.83 -10.13
C ALA A 164 -14.03 -5.11 -10.87
N ARG A 165 -13.70 -4.08 -11.67
CA ARG A 165 -14.65 -3.35 -12.53
C ARG A 165 -15.41 -4.27 -13.50
N LYS A 166 -14.77 -5.36 -13.96
CA LYS A 166 -15.37 -6.35 -14.87
C LYS A 166 -16.06 -7.52 -14.14
N ASN A 167 -16.15 -7.48 -12.80
CA ASN A 167 -16.61 -8.60 -11.97
C ASN A 167 -15.86 -9.91 -12.19
N LYS A 168 -14.59 -9.85 -12.65
CA LYS A 168 -13.76 -11.04 -12.94
C LYS A 168 -12.78 -11.41 -11.83
N LEU A 169 -12.57 -10.51 -10.87
CA LEU A 169 -11.58 -10.68 -9.81
C LEU A 169 -11.87 -11.92 -8.92
N ASN A 170 -13.14 -12.22 -8.65
CA ASN A 170 -13.56 -13.38 -7.85
C ASN A 170 -13.47 -14.70 -8.64
N THR A 171 -13.64 -14.67 -9.96
CA THR A 171 -13.65 -15.88 -10.81
C THR A 171 -12.23 -16.44 -10.96
N GLU A 172 -11.23 -15.57 -11.09
CA GLU A 172 -9.81 -15.95 -11.13
C GLU A 172 -9.25 -16.30 -9.73
N GLN A 173 -10.05 -16.19 -8.67
CA GLN A 173 -9.67 -16.60 -7.31
C GLN A 173 -9.82 -18.12 -7.13
N MET A 174 -10.85 -18.73 -7.72
CA MET A 174 -11.13 -20.17 -7.61
C MET A 174 -10.08 -21.05 -8.28
N GLU A 175 -9.32 -20.52 -9.25
CA GLU A 175 -8.18 -21.22 -9.88
C GLU A 175 -6.88 -21.08 -9.05
N ASP A 176 -6.75 -20.02 -8.24
CA ASP A 176 -5.56 -19.72 -7.44
C ASP A 176 -5.59 -20.37 -6.03
N ASP A 177 -6.77 -20.76 -5.53
CA ASP A 177 -6.98 -21.34 -4.19
C ASP A 177 -6.42 -22.77 -4.03
N GLU A 178 -5.89 -23.38 -5.09
CA GLU A 178 -5.13 -24.64 -5.02
C GLU A 178 -3.75 -24.46 -4.35
N PHE A 179 -3.28 -23.21 -4.20
CA PHE A 179 -2.07 -22.88 -3.46
C PHE A 179 -2.39 -22.48 -2.00
N GLN A 180 -2.28 -23.47 -1.11
CA GLN A 180 -2.45 -23.37 0.34
C GLN A 180 -1.77 -22.14 0.99
N SER A 181 -2.40 -21.66 2.07
CA SER A 181 -1.84 -20.80 3.14
C SER A 181 -0.34 -21.05 3.36
N ALA A 182 0.51 -20.23 2.73
CA ALA A 182 1.95 -20.48 2.65
C ALA A 182 2.78 -19.68 3.66
N GLY A 183 2.19 -19.10 4.71
CA GLY A 183 2.98 -18.48 5.76
C GLY A 183 2.19 -17.71 6.81
N PHE A 184 2.91 -17.25 7.83
CA PHE A 184 2.35 -16.53 8.99
C PHE A 184 1.72 -15.17 8.63
N SER A 185 1.96 -14.66 7.42
CA SER A 185 1.52 -13.32 7.00
C SER A 185 0.30 -13.29 6.07
N THR A 186 -0.22 -14.45 5.65
CA THR A 186 -1.41 -14.51 4.80
C THR A 186 -2.67 -14.35 5.66
N ALA A 187 -3.40 -13.25 5.48
CA ALA A 187 -4.70 -13.06 6.13
C ALA A 187 -5.71 -14.10 5.61
N GLU A 188 -6.43 -14.76 6.52
CA GLU A 188 -7.59 -15.56 6.14
C GLU A 188 -8.63 -14.63 5.49
N THR A 189 -9.04 -14.96 4.27
CA THR A 189 -10.05 -14.17 3.58
C THR A 189 -11.43 -14.57 4.08
N HIS A 190 -12.03 -13.72 4.91
CA HIS A 190 -13.48 -13.74 5.07
C HIS A 190 -14.10 -13.19 3.79
N THR A 191 -14.48 -14.09 2.88
CA THR A 191 -15.33 -13.73 1.75
C THR A 191 -16.62 -13.16 2.32
N VAL A 192 -16.86 -11.87 2.08
CA VAL A 192 -18.19 -11.30 2.32
C VAL A 192 -19.07 -11.92 1.26
N GLU A 193 -19.86 -12.93 1.63
CA GLU A 193 -20.87 -13.48 0.74
C GLU A 193 -21.70 -12.33 0.17
N SER A 194 -21.76 -12.27 -1.16
CA SER A 194 -22.60 -11.33 -1.88
C SER A 194 -24.06 -11.74 -1.64
N GLN A 195 -24.64 -11.35 -0.52
CA GLN A 195 -26.09 -11.22 -0.44
C GLN A 195 -26.48 -10.20 -1.50
N ARG A 196 -27.18 -10.67 -2.54
CA ARG A 196 -27.80 -9.79 -3.54
C ARG A 196 -28.77 -8.89 -2.77
N ASP A 197 -28.37 -7.63 -2.55
CA ASP A 197 -29.32 -6.62 -2.09
C ASP A 197 -30.46 -6.55 -3.12
N ALA A 198 -31.70 -6.61 -2.64
CA ALA A 198 -32.92 -6.68 -3.46
C ALA A 198 -33.18 -5.41 -4.31
N THR A 199 -32.28 -4.44 -4.28
CA THR A 199 -32.27 -3.26 -5.14
C THR A 199 -31.33 -3.52 -6.32
N ASN A 200 -31.89 -3.72 -7.50
CA ASN A 200 -31.24 -4.01 -8.79
C ASN A 200 -30.23 -2.94 -9.32
N GLU A 201 -29.69 -2.06 -8.47
CA GLU A 201 -28.63 -1.13 -8.87
C GLU A 201 -27.27 -1.81 -8.72
N THR A 202 -26.76 -2.35 -9.83
CA THR A 202 -25.35 -2.75 -9.92
C THR A 202 -24.48 -1.50 -9.89
N LEU A 203 -24.01 -1.12 -8.69
CA LEU A 203 -22.94 -0.13 -8.56
C LEU A 203 -21.76 -0.58 -9.45
N GLN A 204 -21.40 0.24 -10.42
CA GLN A 204 -20.27 -0.01 -11.32
C GLN A 204 -19.09 0.87 -10.93
N TRP A 205 -17.89 0.30 -10.95
CA TRP A 205 -16.65 1.02 -10.71
C TRP A 205 -16.40 2.03 -11.83
N GLN A 206 -16.40 3.31 -11.48
CA GLN A 206 -15.98 4.39 -12.36
C GLN A 206 -14.47 4.63 -12.23
N ASP A 207 -13.85 5.31 -13.20
CA ASP A 207 -12.43 5.69 -13.14
C ASP A 207 -12.09 6.47 -11.86
N ILE A 208 -13.03 7.29 -11.37
CA ILE A 208 -12.87 8.02 -10.11
C ILE A 208 -12.89 7.10 -8.87
N ASP A 209 -13.60 5.97 -8.90
CA ASP A 209 -13.58 4.98 -7.82
C ASP A 209 -12.26 4.20 -7.82
N ILE A 210 -11.78 3.82 -9.01
CA ILE A 210 -10.46 3.20 -9.19
C ILE A 210 -9.37 4.13 -8.71
N THR A 211 -9.43 5.40 -9.11
CA THR A 211 -8.49 6.44 -8.68
C THR A 211 -8.54 6.63 -7.17
N ALA A 212 -9.74 6.70 -6.59
CA ALA A 212 -9.90 6.85 -5.15
C ALA A 212 -9.34 5.64 -4.38
N ALA A 213 -9.54 4.42 -4.87
CA ALA A 213 -8.98 3.21 -4.27
C ALA A 213 -7.45 3.19 -4.37
N ALA A 214 -6.88 3.42 -5.56
CA ALA A 214 -5.44 3.47 -5.77
C ALA A 214 -4.76 4.55 -4.92
N ALA A 215 -5.31 5.77 -4.90
CA ALA A 215 -4.81 6.86 -4.06
C ALA A 215 -4.88 6.55 -2.56
N SER A 216 -5.92 5.83 -2.13
CA SER A 216 -6.04 5.42 -0.74
C SER A 216 -5.07 4.33 -0.33
N PHE A 217 -4.80 3.35 -1.19
CA PHE A 217 -3.76 2.35 -0.91
C PHE A 217 -2.37 2.98 -0.91
N PHE A 218 -2.11 3.88 -1.85
CA PHE A 218 -0.88 4.66 -1.89
C PHE A 218 -0.67 5.47 -0.60
N PHE A 219 -1.65 6.29 -0.19
CA PHE A 219 -1.58 7.07 1.03
C PHE A 219 -1.45 6.19 2.29
N GLY A 220 -2.33 5.20 2.43
CA GLY A 220 -2.35 4.33 3.61
C GLY A 220 -1.10 3.46 3.75
N GLY A 221 -0.47 3.09 2.63
CA GLY A 221 0.71 2.22 2.59
C GLY A 221 2.03 2.92 2.90
N ILE A 222 2.20 4.20 2.53
CA ILE A 222 3.50 4.89 2.68
C ILE A 222 3.76 5.28 4.14
N GLU A 223 2.86 6.04 4.75
CA GLU A 223 3.13 6.69 6.05
C GLU A 223 3.24 5.66 7.19
N THR A 224 2.36 4.66 7.18
CA THR A 224 2.37 3.57 8.19
C THR A 224 3.62 2.71 8.09
N THR A 225 3.98 2.29 6.87
CA THR A 225 5.16 1.46 6.61
C THR A 225 6.44 2.23 6.91
N THR A 226 6.52 3.51 6.53
CA THR A 226 7.67 4.37 6.86
C THR A 226 7.88 4.44 8.36
N THR A 227 6.81 4.68 9.13
CA THR A 227 6.86 4.74 10.59
C THR A 227 7.30 3.41 11.19
N LEU A 228 6.73 2.30 10.74
CA LEU A 228 7.13 0.95 11.15
C LEU A 228 8.62 0.69 10.89
N LEU A 229 9.11 0.96 9.68
CA LEU A 229 10.51 0.72 9.32
C LEU A 229 11.48 1.60 10.14
N CYS A 230 11.12 2.86 10.42
CA CYS A 230 11.92 3.72 11.29
C CYS A 230 12.08 3.12 12.69
N PHE A 231 10.95 2.71 13.30
CA PHE A 231 10.99 2.14 14.65
C PHE A 231 11.62 0.75 14.68
N ALA A 232 11.42 -0.07 13.65
CA ALA A 232 12.09 -1.38 13.54
C ALA A 232 13.61 -1.20 13.49
N SER A 233 14.10 -0.28 12.66
CA SER A 233 15.54 0.02 12.58
C SER A 233 16.10 0.61 13.87
N TYR A 234 15.34 1.48 14.54
CA TYR A 234 15.72 1.99 15.87
C TYR A 234 15.83 0.86 16.90
N GLU A 235 14.82 0.00 17.02
CA GLU A 235 14.82 -1.13 17.95
C GLU A 235 15.95 -2.10 17.66
N LEU A 236 16.24 -2.39 16.39
CA LEU A 236 17.37 -3.23 16.01
C LEU A 236 18.72 -2.57 16.37
N ALA A 237 18.86 -1.26 16.19
CA ALA A 237 20.09 -0.55 16.53
C ALA A 237 20.39 -0.54 18.04
N VAL A 238 19.36 -0.40 18.88
CA VAL A 238 19.51 -0.38 20.34
C VAL A 238 19.51 -1.78 20.98
N ASN A 239 19.16 -2.83 20.23
CA ASN A 239 19.18 -4.23 20.69
C ASN A 239 20.11 -5.11 19.83
N PRO A 240 21.45 -5.03 20.01
CA PRO A 240 22.42 -5.72 19.14
C PRO A 240 22.24 -7.24 19.08
N THR A 241 21.83 -7.88 20.19
CA THR A 241 21.58 -9.34 20.23
C THR A 241 20.41 -9.74 19.35
N ILE A 242 19.34 -8.95 19.33
CA ILE A 242 18.17 -9.18 18.47
C ILE A 242 18.56 -8.96 17.02
N GLN A 243 19.30 -7.88 16.72
CA GLN A 243 19.80 -7.61 15.37
C GLN A 243 20.71 -8.72 14.85
N ALA A 244 21.63 -9.23 15.67
CA ALA A 244 22.52 -10.32 15.29
C ALA A 244 21.72 -11.60 14.98
N ARG A 245 20.76 -11.96 15.84
CA ARG A 245 19.90 -13.13 15.63
C ARG A 245 19.06 -13.02 14.35
N LEU A 246 18.47 -11.85 14.09
CA LEU A 246 17.73 -11.59 12.86
C LEU A 246 18.64 -11.69 11.64
N ARG A 247 19.83 -11.10 11.70
CA ARG A 247 20.80 -11.16 10.62
C ARG A 247 21.20 -12.61 10.30
N THR A 248 21.41 -13.45 11.31
CA THR A 248 21.66 -14.89 11.11
C THR A 248 20.50 -15.59 10.38
N GLU A 249 19.25 -15.31 10.73
CA GLU A 249 18.09 -15.87 10.00
C GLU A 249 18.08 -15.41 8.53
N ILE A 250 18.33 -14.13 8.29
CA ILE A 250 18.38 -13.55 6.93
C ILE A 250 19.53 -14.16 6.12
N ASP A 251 20.72 -14.32 6.69
CA ASP A 251 21.89 -14.90 6.02
C ASP A 251 21.66 -16.38 5.67
N ASN A 252 21.02 -17.14 6.56
CA ASN A 252 20.63 -18.53 6.29
C ASN A 252 19.63 -18.60 5.13
N ALA A 253 18.60 -17.76 5.15
CA ALA A 253 17.61 -17.69 4.07
C ALA A 253 18.22 -17.22 2.74
N ARG A 254 19.20 -16.30 2.79
CA ARG A 254 19.95 -15.83 1.62
C ARG A 254 20.76 -16.95 0.97
N ALA A 255 21.28 -17.89 1.74
CA ALA A 255 22.01 -19.04 1.22
C ALA A 255 21.12 -20.00 0.39
N GLU A 256 19.80 -19.96 0.59
CA GLU A 256 18.83 -20.73 -0.22
C GLU A 256 18.51 -20.05 -1.57
N LEU A 257 18.93 -18.80 -1.79
CA LEU A 257 18.62 -18.04 -3.01
C LEU A 257 19.55 -18.43 -4.16
N VAL A 258 18.97 -18.60 -5.35
CA VAL A 258 19.70 -18.93 -6.58
C VAL A 258 20.74 -17.87 -6.94
N ASP A 259 20.39 -16.58 -6.80
CA ASP A 259 21.27 -15.45 -7.09
C ASP A 259 21.98 -14.89 -5.84
N GLY A 260 21.65 -15.42 -4.66
CA GLY A 260 22.13 -14.91 -3.37
C GLY A 260 21.74 -13.45 -3.07
N LYS A 261 20.76 -12.87 -3.77
CA LYS A 261 20.45 -11.44 -3.72
C LYS A 261 18.95 -11.14 -3.66
N THR A 262 18.15 -11.68 -4.56
CA THR A 262 16.74 -11.27 -4.73
C THR A 262 15.84 -12.22 -3.96
N PRO A 263 15.21 -11.81 -2.85
CA PRO A 263 14.33 -12.70 -2.10
C PRO A 263 13.12 -13.09 -2.97
N THR A 264 12.63 -14.33 -2.80
CA THR A 264 11.33 -14.76 -3.32
C THR A 264 10.25 -14.59 -2.25
N TYR A 265 8.98 -14.64 -2.68
CA TYR A 265 7.86 -14.55 -1.74
C TYR A 265 7.90 -15.68 -0.70
N GLU A 266 8.23 -16.90 -1.14
CA GLU A 266 8.25 -18.10 -0.30
C GLU A 266 9.36 -18.06 0.73
N ILE A 267 10.55 -17.57 0.35
CA ILE A 267 11.67 -17.44 1.28
C ILE A 267 11.35 -16.41 2.36
N LEU A 268 10.68 -15.30 2.01
CA LEU A 268 10.24 -14.33 3.00
C LEU A 268 9.24 -14.94 4.00
N GLN A 269 8.30 -15.77 3.54
CA GLN A 269 7.34 -16.47 4.41
C GLN A 269 7.99 -17.47 5.37
N LYS A 270 9.25 -17.90 5.13
CA LYS A 270 9.98 -18.80 6.03
C LYS A 270 10.68 -18.06 7.18
N MET A 271 10.87 -16.74 7.10
CA MET A 271 11.60 -15.95 8.08
C MET A 271 10.74 -15.63 9.31
N LYS A 272 10.62 -16.59 10.22
CA LYS A 272 9.75 -16.49 11.41
C LYS A 272 10.25 -15.45 12.40
N TYR A 273 11.55 -15.30 12.59
CA TYR A 273 12.09 -14.33 13.53
C TYR A 273 11.96 -12.90 13.00
N LEU A 274 12.08 -12.69 11.68
CA LEU A 274 11.73 -11.43 11.04
C LEU A 274 10.29 -11.03 11.35
N ASP A 275 9.33 -11.95 11.25
CA ASP A 275 7.93 -11.70 11.63
C ASP A 275 7.77 -11.28 13.09
N MET A 276 8.45 -11.99 14.00
CA MET A 276 8.44 -11.65 15.42
C MET A 276 8.98 -10.24 15.67
N VAL A 277 10.05 -9.84 14.98
CA VAL A 277 10.62 -8.48 15.09
C VAL A 277 9.64 -7.43 14.58
N VAL A 278 9.02 -7.65 13.42
CA VAL A 278 8.01 -6.75 12.86
C VAL A 278 6.80 -6.64 13.78
N SER A 279 6.29 -7.78 14.25
CA SER A 279 5.14 -7.85 15.15
C SER A 279 5.40 -7.16 16.49
N GLU A 280 6.57 -7.37 17.10
CA GLU A 280 6.95 -6.71 18.35
C GLU A 280 7.13 -5.20 18.16
N THR A 281 7.66 -4.78 17.01
CA THR A 281 7.74 -3.36 16.65
C THR A 281 6.35 -2.75 16.56
N LEU A 282 5.39 -3.41 15.90
CA LEU A 282 4.00 -2.93 15.79
C LEU A 282 3.27 -2.92 17.13
N ARG A 283 3.56 -3.88 18.03
CA ARG A 283 3.03 -3.93 19.39
C ARG A 283 3.50 -2.74 20.22
N ARG A 284 4.78 -2.35 20.10
CA ARG A 284 5.38 -1.25 20.86
C ARG A 284 5.11 0.12 20.24
N TRP A 285 5.15 0.20 18.92
CA TRP A 285 5.08 1.43 18.12
C TRP A 285 3.99 1.32 17.05
N THR A 286 2.73 1.26 17.49
CA THR A 286 1.60 1.17 16.58
C THR A 286 1.43 2.48 15.78
N PRO A 287 1.61 2.50 14.44
CA PRO A 287 1.54 3.74 13.66
C PRO A 287 0.16 4.43 13.76
N PHE A 288 -0.91 3.66 13.90
CA PHE A 288 -2.27 4.15 14.16
C PHE A 288 -2.86 3.47 15.40
N GLY A 289 -2.78 4.14 16.55
CA GLY A 289 -3.23 3.59 17.84
C GLY A 289 -4.73 3.67 18.14
N LEU A 290 -5.56 4.18 17.21
CA LEU A 290 -6.99 4.40 17.45
C LEU A 290 -7.83 3.85 16.31
N THR A 291 -8.94 3.18 16.66
CA THR A 291 -9.98 2.81 15.70
C THR A 291 -11.34 3.28 16.22
N ASN A 292 -12.07 4.03 15.41
CA ASN A 292 -13.39 4.54 15.78
C ASN A 292 -14.46 3.49 15.50
N ARG A 293 -15.45 3.39 16.39
CA ARG A 293 -16.67 2.59 16.21
C ARG A 293 -17.86 3.45 16.60
N ARG A 294 -18.96 3.33 15.86
CA ARG A 294 -20.22 4.01 16.15
C ARG A 294 -21.29 2.94 16.32
N CYS A 295 -22.05 3.01 17.41
CA CYS A 295 -23.24 2.19 17.59
C CYS A 295 -24.30 2.63 16.57
N THR A 296 -24.85 1.67 15.82
CA THR A 296 -25.88 1.86 14.81
C THR A 296 -27.08 0.99 15.12
#